data_AF-A0A9X2YT35-F1
#
_entry.id   AF-A0A9X2YT35-F1
#
_cell.length_a   1.000
_cell.length_b   1.000
_cell.length_c   1.000
_cell.angle_alpha   90.00
_cell.angle_beta   90.00
_cell.angle_gamma   90.00
#
_symmetry.space_group_name_H-M   'P 1'
#
loop_
_entity.id
_entity.type
_entity.pdbx_description
1 polymer ?
#
loop_
_entity_poly.entity_id
_entity_poly.type
_entity_poly.pdbx_seq_one_letter_code
_entity_poly.pdbx_strand_id
1 'polypeptide(L)'
;MKKLTTYQIDSFTKEKFKGNPAGVVVNADGLNDYQMQQIARELNNSETAFLFSPDSEDCDGVIRYFTPSTEVPICGHATIAAMYAKAHEDNLDSCVLKFKTKIGILPFEIIKNNGDYQILMTQGNFELSPAFNEDITTRMITALGLEESDRNEKCPIQIASTGHSKVMIGIKSRTKLNALSPNYNALANLSKEINCNGYFVFTFDSDDKDILTYGRMFAPGIGINEDPVTGNANGPLGGYLVQNKIVDFKNDTFEFNGRQGEKIDRLGVIKVKVKIENNKPVLIQIKGDAVVVFRAEIEI
;
A
#
# COMPACT_ATOMS: atom_id res chain seq x y z
N MET A 1 -6.46 -32.30 -13.05
CA MET A 1 -5.42 -31.25 -13.10
C MET A 1 -6.10 -29.94 -13.40
N LYS A 2 -5.89 -28.96 -12.55
CA LYS A 2 -6.45 -27.62 -12.67
C LYS A 2 -5.36 -26.68 -13.18
N LYS A 3 -5.65 -25.98 -14.27
CA LYS A 3 -4.75 -25.00 -14.89
C LYS A 3 -5.05 -23.62 -14.32
N LEU A 4 -4.10 -23.03 -13.63
CA LEU A 4 -4.24 -21.71 -13.03
C LEU A 4 -3.37 -20.71 -13.79
N THR A 5 -3.99 -19.67 -14.32
CA THR A 5 -3.29 -18.55 -14.94
C THR A 5 -2.76 -17.65 -13.84
N THR A 6 -1.43 -17.58 -13.76
CA THR A 6 -0.70 -16.93 -12.68
C THR A 6 0.20 -15.84 -13.22
N TYR A 7 0.21 -14.69 -12.56
CA TYR A 7 1.02 -13.54 -12.89
C TYR A 7 1.97 -13.20 -11.75
N GLN A 8 3.16 -12.74 -12.11
CA GLN A 8 4.02 -11.94 -11.25
C GLN A 8 3.95 -10.51 -11.76
N ILE A 9 3.48 -9.59 -10.92
CA ILE A 9 3.31 -8.18 -11.26
C ILE A 9 4.02 -7.31 -10.25
N ASP A 10 4.73 -6.31 -10.74
CA ASP A 10 5.28 -5.24 -9.91
C ASP A 10 4.32 -4.05 -9.93
N SER A 11 3.77 -3.72 -8.77
CA SER A 11 2.82 -2.60 -8.60
C SER A 11 3.53 -1.30 -8.26
N PHE A 12 2.88 -0.18 -8.56
CA PHE A 12 3.38 1.18 -8.36
C PHE A 12 4.65 1.51 -9.14
N THR A 13 4.85 0.85 -10.28
CA THR A 13 5.98 1.05 -11.18
C THR A 13 5.62 0.66 -12.61
N LYS A 14 6.38 1.18 -13.59
CA LYS A 14 6.42 0.68 -14.97
C LYS A 14 7.70 -0.09 -15.30
N GLU A 15 8.66 -0.10 -14.39
CA GLU A 15 9.93 -0.80 -14.53
C GLU A 15 9.87 -2.15 -13.83
N LYS A 16 10.20 -3.22 -14.55
CA LYS A 16 10.28 -4.57 -13.98
C LYS A 16 11.34 -4.62 -12.87
N PHE A 17 11.09 -5.44 -11.86
CA PHE A 17 11.94 -5.65 -10.69
C PHE A 17 12.01 -4.45 -9.74
N LYS A 18 11.17 -3.43 -9.95
CA LYS A 18 10.97 -2.28 -9.06
C LYS A 18 9.58 -2.35 -8.42
N GLY A 19 9.15 -1.31 -7.70
CA GLY A 19 7.83 -1.29 -7.08
C GLY A 19 7.60 -2.41 -6.05
N ASN A 20 6.33 -2.78 -5.86
CA ASN A 20 5.94 -3.83 -4.91
C ASN A 20 5.44 -5.09 -5.65
N PRO A 21 6.16 -6.23 -5.56
CA PRO A 21 5.79 -7.45 -6.26
C PRO A 21 4.58 -8.16 -5.62
N ALA A 22 3.63 -8.57 -6.44
CA ALA A 22 2.54 -9.46 -6.03
C ALA A 22 2.35 -10.62 -7.02
N GLY A 23 1.97 -11.76 -6.46
CA GLY A 23 1.41 -12.87 -7.21
C GLY A 23 -0.07 -12.62 -7.49
N VAL A 24 -0.56 -13.03 -8.66
CA VAL A 24 -2.00 -12.99 -8.96
C VAL A 24 -2.42 -14.27 -9.66
N VAL A 25 -3.45 -14.93 -9.14
CA VAL A 25 -4.16 -16.02 -9.81
C VAL A 25 -5.50 -15.50 -10.29
N VAL A 26 -5.69 -15.38 -11.60
CA VAL A 26 -6.87 -14.70 -12.18
C VAL A 26 -8.11 -15.60 -12.30
N ASN A 27 -7.95 -16.92 -12.15
CA ASN A 27 -9.01 -17.93 -12.30
C ASN A 27 -9.01 -18.92 -11.12
N ALA A 28 -9.19 -18.40 -9.90
CA ALA A 28 -9.08 -19.17 -8.65
C ALA A 28 -10.31 -20.02 -8.30
N ASP A 29 -11.37 -20.02 -9.11
CA ASP A 29 -12.63 -20.73 -8.84
C ASP A 29 -12.43 -22.19 -8.47
N GLY A 30 -12.91 -22.60 -7.30
CA GLY A 30 -12.79 -23.95 -6.75
C GLY A 30 -11.46 -24.26 -6.06
N LEU A 31 -10.61 -23.26 -5.77
CA LEU A 31 -9.49 -23.42 -4.84
C LEU A 31 -10.01 -23.33 -3.41
N ASN A 32 -9.56 -24.25 -2.55
CA ASN A 32 -9.79 -24.13 -1.11
C ASN A 32 -8.67 -23.32 -0.42
N ASP A 33 -8.90 -22.96 0.84
CA ASP A 33 -7.98 -22.15 1.65
C ASP A 33 -6.58 -22.75 1.75
N TYR A 34 -6.49 -24.08 1.88
CA TYR A 34 -5.21 -24.79 1.94
C TYR A 34 -4.43 -24.65 0.62
N GLN A 35 -5.10 -24.83 -0.53
CA GLN A 35 -4.47 -24.68 -1.84
C GLN A 35 -4.00 -23.25 -2.10
N MET A 36 -4.82 -22.24 -1.80
CA MET A 36 -4.42 -20.84 -1.92
C MET A 36 -3.21 -20.52 -1.03
N GLN A 37 -3.20 -21.02 0.21
CA GLN A 37 -2.08 -20.82 1.11
C GLN A 37 -0.80 -21.50 0.60
N GLN A 38 -0.89 -22.70 0.03
CA GLN A 38 0.28 -23.37 -0.57
C GLN A 38 0.81 -22.61 -1.80
N ILE A 39 -0.06 -22.12 -2.67
CA ILE A 39 0.34 -21.32 -3.83
C ILE A 39 1.00 -20.02 -3.38
N ALA A 40 0.39 -19.29 -2.44
CA ALA A 40 0.97 -18.06 -1.91
C ALA A 40 2.34 -18.28 -1.25
N ARG A 41 2.50 -19.40 -0.53
CA ARG A 41 3.78 -19.82 0.05
C ARG A 41 4.84 -20.13 -1.02
N GLU A 42 4.46 -20.80 -2.10
CA GLU A 42 5.37 -21.16 -3.20
C GLU A 42 5.82 -19.93 -4.00
N LEU A 43 4.88 -19.02 -4.32
CA LEU A 43 5.20 -17.78 -5.02
C LEU A 43 6.02 -16.81 -4.16
N ASN A 44 5.86 -16.88 -2.83
CA ASN A 44 6.66 -16.18 -1.83
C ASN A 44 6.76 -14.66 -2.05
N ASN A 45 5.69 -14.06 -2.58
CA ASN A 45 5.48 -12.61 -2.55
C ASN A 45 5.00 -12.18 -1.16
N SER A 46 5.04 -10.88 -0.84
CA SER A 46 4.43 -10.39 0.41
C SER A 46 2.94 -10.75 0.45
N GLU A 47 2.25 -10.63 -0.69
CA GLU A 47 0.89 -11.08 -0.90
C GLU A 47 0.67 -11.65 -2.30
N THR A 48 -0.19 -12.67 -2.38
CA THR A 48 -0.76 -13.21 -3.60
C THR A 48 -2.27 -12.95 -3.60
N ALA A 49 -2.78 -12.38 -4.69
CA ALA A 49 -4.21 -12.17 -4.90
C ALA A 49 -4.84 -13.31 -5.70
N PHE A 50 -6.02 -13.75 -5.29
CA PHE A 50 -6.79 -14.80 -5.96
C PHE A 50 -8.14 -14.21 -6.40
N LEU A 51 -8.40 -14.21 -7.70
CA LEU A 51 -9.64 -13.75 -8.30
C LEU A 51 -10.59 -14.91 -8.55
N PHE A 52 -11.81 -14.76 -8.07
CA PHE A 52 -12.92 -15.69 -8.26
C PHE A 52 -14.03 -15.02 -9.07
N SER A 53 -14.83 -15.85 -9.73
CA SER A 53 -16.10 -15.44 -10.32
C SER A 53 -17.02 -14.78 -9.28
N PRO A 54 -17.95 -13.90 -9.70
CA PRO A 54 -18.90 -13.27 -8.79
C PRO A 54 -19.75 -14.31 -8.07
N ASP A 55 -19.97 -14.09 -6.76
CA ASP A 55 -20.82 -14.94 -5.91
C ASP A 55 -22.21 -14.32 -5.63
N SER A 56 -22.49 -13.15 -6.22
CA SER A 56 -23.75 -12.41 -6.14
C SER A 56 -23.85 -11.38 -7.27
N GLU A 57 -25.05 -10.87 -7.54
CA GLU A 57 -25.30 -9.85 -8.57
C GLU A 57 -24.75 -8.45 -8.21
N ASP A 58 -24.37 -8.23 -6.94
CA ASP A 58 -23.88 -6.93 -6.44
C ASP A 58 -22.40 -6.67 -6.73
N CYS A 59 -21.67 -7.65 -7.28
CA CYS A 59 -20.23 -7.57 -7.54
C CYS A 59 -19.84 -8.25 -8.85
N ASP A 60 -18.70 -7.83 -9.41
CA ASP A 60 -18.10 -8.34 -10.64
C ASP A 60 -17.11 -9.51 -10.37
N GLY A 61 -16.88 -9.85 -9.11
CA GLY A 61 -15.98 -10.92 -8.68
C GLY A 61 -15.65 -10.87 -7.19
N VAL A 62 -14.92 -11.89 -6.72
CA VAL A 62 -14.38 -11.94 -5.35
C VAL A 62 -12.86 -11.96 -5.42
N ILE A 63 -12.20 -11.21 -4.53
CA ILE A 63 -10.75 -11.22 -4.38
C ILE A 63 -10.37 -11.62 -2.95
N ARG A 64 -9.42 -12.55 -2.85
CA ARG A 64 -8.81 -12.98 -1.59
C ARG A 64 -7.31 -12.76 -1.64
N TYR A 65 -6.69 -12.49 -0.49
CA TYR A 65 -5.28 -12.11 -0.40
C TYR A 65 -4.59 -12.99 0.62
N PHE A 66 -3.49 -13.62 0.24
CA PHE A 66 -2.70 -14.47 1.12
C PHE A 66 -1.26 -13.99 1.15
N THR A 67 -0.71 -13.82 2.34
CA THR A 67 0.74 -13.83 2.54
C THR A 67 1.25 -15.28 2.44
N PRO A 68 2.56 -15.52 2.49
CA PRO A 68 3.11 -16.88 2.54
C PRO A 68 2.66 -17.71 3.75
N SER A 69 2.06 -17.08 4.78
CA SER A 69 1.70 -17.73 6.04
C SER A 69 0.23 -17.60 6.46
N THR A 70 -0.50 -16.59 5.98
CA THR A 70 -1.90 -16.36 6.38
C THR A 70 -2.70 -15.59 5.33
N GLU A 71 -4.02 -15.72 5.36
CA GLU A 71 -4.91 -14.81 4.66
C GLU A 71 -4.97 -13.43 5.35
N VAL A 72 -5.04 -12.36 4.55
CA VAL A 72 -5.21 -10.97 5.02
C VAL A 72 -6.49 -10.35 4.44
N PRO A 73 -7.13 -9.41 5.15
CA PRO A 73 -8.46 -8.95 4.76
C PRO A 73 -8.47 -8.07 3.50
N ILE A 74 -7.39 -7.31 3.27
CA ILE A 74 -7.17 -6.49 2.08
C ILE A 74 -5.67 -6.18 1.93
N CYS A 75 -5.19 -6.04 0.69
CA CYS A 75 -3.86 -5.52 0.40
C CYS A 75 -3.89 -4.56 -0.81
N GLY A 76 -3.32 -3.36 -0.64
CA GLY A 76 -3.36 -2.31 -1.66
C GLY A 76 -2.61 -2.69 -2.94
N HIS A 77 -1.32 -3.03 -2.86
CA HIS A 77 -0.53 -3.34 -4.06
C HIS A 77 -1.03 -4.62 -4.75
N ALA A 78 -1.41 -5.66 -3.99
CA ALA A 78 -1.96 -6.88 -4.57
C ALA A 78 -3.31 -6.64 -5.26
N THR A 79 -4.11 -5.66 -4.81
CA THR A 79 -5.33 -5.23 -5.52
C THR A 79 -5.01 -4.54 -6.83
N ILE A 80 -4.02 -3.62 -6.84
CA ILE A 80 -3.53 -2.98 -8.07
C ILE A 80 -3.06 -4.05 -9.06
N ALA A 81 -2.24 -5.00 -8.61
CA ALA A 81 -1.78 -6.11 -9.42
C ALA A 81 -2.94 -6.97 -9.95
N ALA A 82 -3.92 -7.30 -9.10
CA ALA A 82 -5.03 -8.17 -9.50
C ALA A 82 -5.94 -7.52 -10.55
N MET A 83 -6.31 -6.25 -10.34
CA MET A 83 -7.14 -5.52 -11.31
C MET A 83 -6.37 -5.26 -12.61
N TYR A 84 -5.06 -5.02 -12.52
CA TYR A 84 -4.19 -4.90 -13.70
C TYR A 84 -4.10 -6.22 -14.49
N ALA A 85 -3.93 -7.35 -13.80
CA ALA A 85 -3.94 -8.68 -14.43
C ALA A 85 -5.29 -8.97 -15.11
N LYS A 86 -6.40 -8.71 -14.42
CA LYS A 86 -7.74 -8.87 -14.95
C LYS A 86 -7.99 -8.00 -16.18
N ALA A 87 -7.57 -6.74 -16.14
CA ALA A 87 -7.70 -5.82 -17.27
C ALA A 87 -6.95 -6.32 -18.51
N HIS A 88 -5.76 -6.91 -18.32
CA HIS A 88 -4.99 -7.52 -19.40
C HIS A 88 -5.61 -8.82 -19.92
N GLU A 89 -5.99 -9.74 -19.03
CA GLU A 89 -6.55 -11.05 -19.42
C GLU A 89 -7.88 -10.90 -20.16
N ASP A 90 -8.75 -9.99 -19.71
CA ASP A 90 -10.06 -9.77 -20.29
C ASP A 90 -10.07 -8.67 -21.38
N ASN A 91 -8.93 -8.04 -21.65
CA ASN A 91 -8.78 -6.88 -22.55
C ASN A 91 -9.84 -5.78 -22.31
N LEU A 92 -10.02 -5.38 -21.05
CA LEU A 92 -11.07 -4.45 -20.65
C LEU A 92 -10.89 -3.06 -21.26
N ASP A 93 -11.98 -2.32 -21.43
CA ASP A 93 -11.94 -0.86 -21.59
C ASP A 93 -11.95 -0.17 -20.22
N SER A 94 -11.80 1.15 -20.20
CA SER A 94 -11.90 1.91 -18.95
C SER A 94 -13.28 1.69 -18.30
N CYS A 95 -13.27 1.22 -17.05
CA CYS A 95 -14.49 0.84 -16.34
C CYS A 95 -14.28 0.89 -14.82
N VAL A 96 -15.36 0.72 -14.08
CA VAL A 96 -15.33 0.51 -12.63
C VAL A 96 -15.83 -0.90 -12.35
N LEU A 97 -15.00 -1.70 -11.66
CA LEU A 97 -15.38 -3.03 -11.19
C LEU A 97 -15.60 -2.99 -9.68
N LYS A 98 -16.63 -3.68 -9.21
CA LYS A 98 -16.92 -3.89 -7.80
C LYS A 98 -16.52 -5.29 -7.39
N PHE A 99 -15.53 -5.42 -6.52
CA PHE A 99 -15.07 -6.73 -6.06
C PHE A 99 -15.36 -6.92 -4.59
N LYS A 100 -15.87 -8.11 -4.24
CA LYS A 100 -16.06 -8.51 -2.86
C LYS A 100 -14.71 -8.88 -2.23
N THR A 101 -14.44 -8.30 -1.07
CA THR A 101 -13.26 -8.57 -0.23
C THR A 101 -13.73 -8.97 1.18
N LYS A 102 -12.82 -9.34 2.08
CA LYS A 102 -13.18 -9.57 3.50
C LYS A 102 -13.66 -8.32 4.23
N ILE A 103 -13.40 -7.12 3.70
CA ILE A 103 -13.85 -5.86 4.30
C ILE A 103 -15.08 -5.26 3.60
N GLY A 104 -15.69 -6.00 2.67
CA GLY A 104 -16.87 -5.56 1.92
C GLY A 104 -16.62 -5.47 0.42
N ILE A 105 -17.63 -4.99 -0.31
CA ILE A 105 -17.58 -4.79 -1.76
C ILE A 105 -16.97 -3.42 -2.04
N LEU A 106 -15.86 -3.40 -2.79
CA LEU A 106 -15.10 -2.18 -3.06
C LEU A 106 -15.06 -1.87 -4.56
N PRO A 107 -15.19 -0.58 -4.95
CA PRO A 107 -15.00 -0.16 -6.34
C PRO A 107 -13.53 0.04 -6.67
N PHE A 108 -13.12 -0.50 -7.82
CA PHE A 108 -11.80 -0.32 -8.42
C PHE A 108 -11.98 0.23 -9.83
N GLU A 109 -11.36 1.37 -10.11
CA GLU A 109 -11.42 2.01 -11.41
C GLU A 109 -10.21 1.60 -12.25
N ILE A 110 -10.50 1.08 -13.44
CA ILE A 110 -9.52 0.67 -14.45
C ILE A 110 -9.49 1.77 -15.50
N ILE A 111 -8.31 2.32 -15.74
CA ILE A 111 -8.10 3.40 -16.71
C ILE A 111 -7.19 2.87 -17.81
N LYS A 112 -7.76 2.60 -18.99
CA LYS A 112 -7.01 2.21 -20.18
C LYS A 112 -6.46 3.44 -20.89
N ASN A 113 -5.17 3.44 -21.17
CA ASN A 113 -4.53 4.50 -21.95
C ASN A 113 -3.41 3.91 -22.83
N ASN A 114 -3.49 4.13 -24.15
CA ASN A 114 -2.51 3.67 -25.13
C ASN A 114 -2.16 2.16 -25.02
N GLY A 115 -3.17 1.33 -24.72
CA GLY A 115 -3.00 -0.12 -24.58
C GLY A 115 -2.40 -0.60 -23.25
N ASP A 116 -2.19 0.31 -22.29
CA ASP A 116 -1.76 0.04 -20.93
C ASP A 116 -2.85 0.43 -19.92
N TYR A 117 -2.71 0.02 -18.66
CA TYR A 117 -3.70 0.27 -17.60
C TYR A 117 -3.10 0.97 -16.38
N GLN A 118 -3.90 1.85 -15.79
CA GLN A 118 -3.71 2.35 -14.43
C GLN A 118 -4.88 1.92 -13.58
N ILE A 119 -4.60 1.56 -12.33
CA ILE A 119 -5.64 1.17 -11.38
C ILE A 119 -5.76 2.25 -10.32
N LEU A 120 -6.99 2.71 -10.10
CA LEU A 120 -7.35 3.62 -9.02
C LEU A 120 -8.21 2.87 -8.01
N MET A 121 -7.84 2.99 -6.74
CA MET A 121 -8.50 2.37 -5.61
C MET A 121 -8.97 3.45 -4.64
N THR A 122 -10.26 3.42 -4.30
CA THR A 122 -10.79 4.20 -3.17
C THR A 122 -10.52 3.44 -1.88
N GLN A 123 -9.88 4.09 -0.92
CA GLN A 123 -9.59 3.50 0.38
C GLN A 123 -10.76 3.69 1.36
N GLY A 124 -10.70 3.02 2.51
CA GLY A 124 -11.70 3.20 3.57
C GLY A 124 -11.65 4.59 4.20
N ASN A 125 -12.55 4.81 5.16
CA ASN A 125 -12.67 6.08 5.86
C ASN A 125 -11.34 6.48 6.53
N PHE A 126 -11.00 7.76 6.43
CA PHE A 126 -9.80 8.29 7.05
C PHE A 126 -9.99 8.45 8.56
N GLU A 127 -9.03 7.97 9.33
CA GLU A 127 -8.95 8.12 10.78
C GLU A 127 -7.56 8.62 11.19
N LEU A 128 -7.51 9.51 12.18
CA LEU A 128 -6.28 10.05 12.74
C LEU A 128 -6.35 10.05 14.26
N SER A 129 -5.37 9.42 14.91
CA SER A 129 -5.26 9.44 16.38
C SER A 129 -4.74 10.79 16.88
N PRO A 130 -4.88 11.10 18.19
CA PRO A 130 -4.06 12.11 18.83
C PRO A 130 -2.56 11.83 18.67
N ALA A 131 -1.73 12.86 18.82
CA ALA A 131 -0.27 12.70 18.85
C ALA A 131 0.15 11.85 20.04
N PHE A 132 1.20 11.04 19.84
CA PHE A 132 1.80 10.30 20.94
C PHE A 132 2.44 11.25 21.97
N ASN A 133 2.51 10.78 23.21
CA ASN A 133 3.26 11.47 24.26
C ASN A 133 4.78 11.39 23.99
N GLU A 134 5.55 12.14 24.79
CA GLU A 134 7.01 12.24 24.64
C GLU A 134 7.72 10.90 24.84
N ASP A 135 7.32 10.09 25.83
CA ASP A 135 7.92 8.78 26.11
C ASP A 135 7.84 7.83 24.90
N ILE A 136 6.64 7.61 24.36
CA ILE A 136 6.45 6.73 23.21
C ILE A 136 7.15 7.31 21.99
N THR A 137 7.11 8.63 21.82
CA THR A 137 7.81 9.33 20.72
C THR A 137 9.31 9.06 20.76
N THR A 138 9.98 9.31 21.89
CA THR A 138 11.42 9.11 22.01
C THR A 138 11.82 7.65 21.85
N ARG A 139 11.01 6.71 22.36
CA ARG A 139 11.22 5.27 22.14
C ARG A 139 11.13 4.89 20.66
N MET A 140 10.15 5.42 19.92
CA MET A 140 10.01 5.19 18.48
C MET A 140 11.19 5.77 17.68
N ILE A 141 11.57 7.02 17.98
CA ILE A 141 12.70 7.71 17.31
C ILE A 141 14.01 6.95 17.53
N THR A 142 14.29 6.58 18.78
CA THR A 142 15.48 5.79 19.13
C THR A 142 15.45 4.42 18.43
N ALA A 143 14.30 3.74 18.41
CA ALA A 143 14.16 2.44 17.74
C ALA A 143 14.37 2.53 16.23
N LEU A 144 14.17 3.68 15.61
CA LEU A 144 14.44 3.93 14.19
C LEU A 144 15.90 4.28 13.90
N GLY A 145 16.73 4.47 14.94
CA GLY A 145 18.10 4.98 14.79
C GLY A 145 18.14 6.47 14.47
N LEU A 146 17.12 7.21 14.90
CA LEU A 146 16.99 8.65 14.74
C LEU A 146 17.28 9.38 16.04
N GLU A 147 17.61 10.67 15.92
CA GLU A 147 17.65 11.63 17.01
C GLU A 147 16.42 12.54 16.94
N GLU A 148 16.05 13.17 18.07
CA GLU A 148 14.96 14.17 18.09
C GLU A 148 15.21 15.32 17.10
N SER A 149 16.48 15.67 16.88
CA SER A 149 16.92 16.70 15.93
C SER A 149 16.59 16.36 14.47
N ASP A 150 16.48 15.08 14.12
CA ASP A 150 16.16 14.60 12.77
C ASP A 150 14.68 14.79 12.41
N ARG A 151 13.80 14.91 13.42
CA ARG A 151 12.36 15.04 13.23
C ARG A 151 11.99 16.34 12.54
N ASN A 152 10.94 16.29 11.73
CA ASN A 152 10.26 17.47 11.25
C ASN A 152 9.21 17.92 12.27
N GLU A 153 9.45 19.04 12.95
CA GLU A 153 8.59 19.57 14.02
C GLU A 153 7.17 19.91 13.54
N LYS A 154 6.97 20.13 12.24
CA LYS A 154 5.62 20.33 11.66
C LYS A 154 4.81 19.04 11.60
N CYS A 155 5.44 17.89 11.82
CA CYS A 155 4.84 16.56 11.67
C CYS A 155 4.65 15.88 13.04
N PRO A 156 3.48 16.02 13.68
CA PRO A 156 3.17 15.25 14.90
C PRO A 156 3.20 13.74 14.63
N ILE A 157 3.80 12.96 15.52
CA ILE A 157 3.80 11.51 15.38
C ILE A 157 2.43 10.97 15.82
N GLN A 158 1.69 10.41 14.86
CA GLN A 158 0.30 9.98 15.01
C GLN A 158 0.06 8.69 14.24
N ILE A 159 -0.98 7.95 14.64
CA ILE A 159 -1.53 6.86 13.83
C ILE A 159 -2.51 7.46 12.83
N ALA A 160 -2.32 7.19 11.54
CA ALA A 160 -3.29 7.47 10.48
C ALA A 160 -3.73 6.17 9.81
N SER A 161 -4.99 6.08 9.40
CA SER A 161 -5.58 4.88 8.82
C SER A 161 -6.60 5.21 7.74
N THR A 162 -6.69 4.33 6.75
CA THR A 162 -7.81 4.21 5.80
C THR A 162 -8.30 2.74 5.72
N GLY A 163 -8.06 1.98 6.80
CA GLY A 163 -8.41 0.56 6.92
C GLY A 163 -7.31 -0.27 7.59
N HIS A 164 -6.04 -0.01 7.29
CA HIS A 164 -4.89 -0.65 7.94
C HIS A 164 -3.88 0.41 8.43
N SER A 165 -3.93 0.70 9.73
CA SER A 165 -3.26 1.84 10.35
C SER A 165 -1.73 1.83 10.25
N LYS A 166 -1.12 3.02 10.18
CA LYS A 166 0.34 3.26 10.19
C LYS A 166 0.68 4.45 11.09
N VAL A 167 1.80 4.37 11.78
CA VAL A 167 2.40 5.52 12.47
C VAL A 167 3.08 6.42 11.44
N MET A 168 2.71 7.69 11.41
CA MET A 168 3.29 8.71 10.53
C MET A 168 4.44 9.43 11.24
N ILE A 169 5.64 9.37 10.66
CA ILE A 169 6.86 9.94 11.26
C ILE A 169 7.57 10.81 10.23
N GLY A 170 7.38 12.12 10.32
CA GLY A 170 8.06 13.08 9.43
C GLY A 170 9.47 13.40 9.91
N ILE A 171 10.46 13.26 9.02
CA ILE A 171 11.85 13.66 9.25
C ILE A 171 12.32 14.69 8.24
N LYS A 172 13.49 15.30 8.49
CA LYS A 172 14.02 16.41 7.68
C LYS A 172 14.75 15.95 6.42
N SER A 173 15.48 14.84 6.46
CA SER A 173 16.47 14.48 5.42
C SER A 173 16.20 13.13 4.75
N ARG A 174 16.26 13.10 3.41
CA ARG A 174 16.23 11.87 2.61
C ARG A 174 17.50 11.05 2.76
N THR A 175 18.65 11.69 2.92
CA THR A 175 19.90 10.99 3.26
C THR A 175 19.74 10.22 4.57
N LYS A 176 19.17 10.86 5.62
CA LYS A 176 18.89 10.17 6.89
C LYS A 176 17.85 9.06 6.72
N LEU A 177 16.78 9.30 5.95
CA LEU A 177 15.77 8.28 5.62
C LEU A 177 16.42 7.00 5.05
N ASN A 178 17.32 7.15 4.08
CA ASN A 178 18.00 6.04 3.43
C ASN A 178 19.09 5.41 4.31
N ALA A 179 19.55 6.12 5.34
CA ALA A 179 20.50 5.60 6.33
C ALA A 179 19.84 4.88 7.51
N LEU A 180 18.50 4.93 7.67
CA LEU A 180 17.84 4.28 8.81
C LEU A 180 18.18 2.80 8.88
N SER A 181 18.53 2.37 10.10
CA SER A 181 18.76 0.97 10.48
C SER A 181 17.93 0.68 11.73
N PRO A 182 16.64 0.34 11.57
CA PRO A 182 15.75 0.19 12.71
C PRO A 182 16.10 -1.02 13.59
N ASN A 183 15.93 -0.87 14.89
CA ASN A 183 15.84 -1.98 15.82
C ASN A 183 14.47 -2.65 15.70
N TYR A 184 14.39 -3.66 14.84
CA TYR A 184 13.14 -4.37 14.54
C TYR A 184 12.47 -4.99 15.77
N ASN A 185 13.25 -5.49 16.74
CA ASN A 185 12.71 -6.06 17.97
C ASN A 185 12.05 -4.98 18.84
N ALA A 186 12.67 -3.80 18.95
CA ALA A 186 12.10 -2.67 19.69
C ALA A 186 10.80 -2.18 19.04
N LEU A 187 10.78 -2.04 17.71
CA LEU A 187 9.58 -1.66 16.96
C LEU A 187 8.47 -2.70 17.08
N ALA A 188 8.78 -4.00 17.01
CA ALA A 188 7.80 -5.07 17.18
C ALA A 188 7.17 -5.08 18.58
N ASN A 189 7.95 -4.78 19.62
CA ASN A 189 7.43 -4.66 20.98
C ASN A 189 6.56 -3.41 21.14
N LEU A 190 6.99 -2.26 20.62
CA LEU A 190 6.19 -1.03 20.59
C LEU A 190 4.86 -1.23 19.86
N SER A 191 4.85 -2.00 18.77
CA SER A 191 3.62 -2.26 18.00
C SER A 191 2.52 -2.94 18.81
N LYS A 192 2.89 -3.82 19.76
CA LYS A 192 1.94 -4.46 20.68
C LYS A 192 1.33 -3.46 21.67
N GLU A 193 2.12 -2.49 22.11
CA GLU A 193 1.71 -1.46 23.07
C GLU A 193 0.79 -0.41 22.42
N ILE A 194 1.13 0.06 21.22
CA ILE A 194 0.37 1.11 20.52
C ILE A 194 -0.74 0.57 19.60
N ASN A 195 -0.87 -0.76 19.50
CA ASN A 195 -1.80 -1.44 18.60
C ASN A 195 -1.70 -0.97 17.14
N CYS A 196 -0.47 -0.78 16.65
CA CYS A 196 -0.19 -0.41 15.27
C CYS A 196 1.11 -1.07 14.81
N ASN A 197 1.03 -1.83 13.72
CA ASN A 197 2.13 -2.72 13.29
C ASN A 197 3.07 -2.09 12.27
N GLY A 198 2.83 -0.85 11.81
CA GLY A 198 3.62 -0.25 10.74
C GLY A 198 4.08 1.17 11.07
N TYR A 199 5.35 1.45 10.82
CA TYR A 199 5.99 2.74 11.00
C TYR A 199 6.37 3.30 9.64
N PHE A 200 5.68 4.34 9.20
CA PHE A 200 5.95 5.03 7.95
C PHE A 200 6.75 6.29 8.21
N VAL A 201 8.05 6.20 7.95
CA VAL A 201 8.97 7.33 8.06
C VAL A 201 9.03 8.02 6.71
N PHE A 202 8.79 9.33 6.67
CA PHE A 202 8.74 10.09 5.42
C PHE A 202 9.45 11.44 5.54
N THR A 203 9.84 12.01 4.41
CA THR A 203 10.44 13.34 4.30
C THR A 203 9.90 14.07 3.08
N PHE A 204 9.95 15.41 3.12
CA PHE A 204 9.70 16.29 1.97
C PHE A 204 10.99 16.68 1.22
N ASP A 205 12.14 16.18 1.66
CA ASP A 205 13.44 16.38 1.02
C ASP A 205 13.47 15.69 -0.36
N SER A 206 13.08 16.45 -1.38
CA SER A 206 12.92 16.02 -2.76
C SER A 206 13.60 16.99 -3.71
N ASP A 207 14.39 16.43 -4.63
CA ASP A 207 14.97 17.10 -5.79
C ASP A 207 14.08 17.02 -7.04
N ASP A 208 12.99 16.26 -6.96
CA ASP A 208 12.04 16.00 -8.04
C ASP A 208 10.73 16.75 -7.76
N LYS A 209 10.41 17.74 -8.60
CA LYS A 209 9.22 18.60 -8.42
C LYS A 209 7.90 17.84 -8.51
N ASP A 210 7.90 16.67 -9.16
CA ASP A 210 6.71 15.84 -9.27
C ASP A 210 6.54 14.92 -8.07
N ILE A 211 7.52 14.82 -7.16
CA ILE A 211 7.49 13.98 -5.97
C ILE A 211 7.48 14.84 -4.72
N LEU A 212 6.39 14.77 -3.95
CA LEU A 212 6.27 15.53 -2.71
C LEU A 212 6.98 14.83 -1.55
N THR A 213 6.95 13.50 -1.50
CA THR A 213 7.49 12.76 -0.35
C THR A 213 8.31 11.54 -0.77
N TYR A 214 9.34 11.27 0.03
CA TYR A 214 10.05 10.00 0.05
C TYR A 214 9.72 9.29 1.36
N GLY A 215 9.45 7.99 1.30
CA GLY A 215 9.08 7.20 2.46
C GLY A 215 9.80 5.85 2.56
N ARG A 216 9.77 5.29 3.77
CA ARG A 216 10.10 3.89 4.09
C ARG A 216 9.07 3.36 5.08
N MET A 217 8.65 2.11 4.88
CA MET A 217 7.64 1.48 5.72
C MET A 217 8.24 0.25 6.40
N PHE A 218 8.23 0.25 7.73
CA PHE A 218 8.71 -0.87 8.54
C PHE A 218 7.55 -1.52 9.28
N ALA A 219 7.41 -2.85 9.23
CA ALA A 219 6.37 -3.57 9.95
C ALA A 219 6.85 -4.88 10.61
N PRO A 220 7.93 -4.85 11.40
CA PRO A 220 8.53 -6.07 11.95
C PRO A 220 7.59 -6.85 12.87
N GLY A 221 6.57 -6.20 13.46
CA GLY A 221 5.55 -6.85 14.29
C GLY A 221 4.71 -7.91 13.57
N ILE A 222 4.69 -7.91 12.24
CA ILE A 222 3.99 -8.90 11.40
C ILE A 222 4.94 -9.71 10.51
N GLY A 223 6.24 -9.70 10.80
CA GLY A 223 7.25 -10.46 10.06
C GLY A 223 7.75 -9.81 8.77
N ILE A 224 7.36 -8.56 8.49
CA ILE A 224 7.83 -7.78 7.33
C ILE A 224 8.77 -6.68 7.83
N ASN A 225 10.08 -6.87 7.69
CA ASN A 225 11.04 -5.86 8.15
C ASN A 225 10.84 -4.52 7.44
N GLU A 226 10.76 -4.53 6.11
CA GLU A 226 10.51 -3.35 5.27
C GLU A 226 9.67 -3.71 4.05
N ASP A 227 8.59 -2.96 3.80
CA ASP A 227 7.71 -3.12 2.64
C ASP A 227 8.14 -2.15 1.51
N PRO A 228 8.26 -2.60 0.24
CA PRO A 228 8.77 -1.75 -0.84
C PRO A 228 7.95 -0.49 -1.10
N VAL A 229 6.63 -0.66 -1.30
CA VAL A 229 5.73 0.44 -1.66
C VAL A 229 4.35 0.19 -1.07
N THR A 230 3.94 1.03 -0.12
CA THR A 230 2.80 0.75 0.76
C THR A 230 1.65 1.72 0.51
N GLY A 231 0.60 1.27 -0.20
CA GLY A 231 -0.62 2.05 -0.41
C GLY A 231 -1.33 2.45 0.89
N ASN A 232 -1.36 1.53 1.87
CA ASN A 232 -1.94 1.76 3.20
C ASN A 232 -1.07 2.67 4.11
N ALA A 233 0.04 3.20 3.60
CA ALA A 233 0.83 4.23 4.28
C ALA A 233 0.72 5.57 3.54
N ASN A 234 0.98 5.57 2.22
CA ASN A 234 0.92 6.79 1.40
C ASN A 234 -0.49 7.38 1.31
N GLY A 235 -1.53 6.54 1.24
CA GLY A 235 -2.92 7.02 1.24
C GLY A 235 -3.28 7.78 2.52
N PRO A 236 -3.20 7.16 3.71
CA PRO A 236 -3.42 7.86 4.98
C PRO A 236 -2.46 9.04 5.21
N LEU A 237 -1.23 9.00 4.67
CA LEU A 237 -0.34 10.17 4.70
C LEU A 237 -1.01 11.39 4.09
N GLY A 238 -1.71 11.26 2.96
CA GLY A 238 -2.44 12.37 2.36
C GLY A 238 -3.46 13.01 3.30
N GLY A 239 -4.28 12.19 3.96
CA GLY A 239 -5.24 12.67 4.95
C GLY A 239 -4.56 13.32 6.15
N TYR A 240 -3.46 12.72 6.64
CA TYR A 240 -2.64 13.25 7.72
C TYR A 240 -2.07 14.64 7.39
N LEU A 241 -1.57 14.83 6.16
CA LEU A 241 -1.01 16.11 5.71
C LEU A 241 -2.06 17.22 5.68
N VAL A 242 -3.26 16.90 5.18
CA VAL A 242 -4.41 17.83 5.15
C VAL A 242 -4.90 18.14 6.57
N GLN A 243 -5.15 17.10 7.37
CA GLN A 243 -5.75 17.23 8.71
C GLN A 243 -4.86 18.03 9.68
N ASN A 244 -3.54 17.89 9.57
CA ASN A 244 -2.57 18.66 10.36
C ASN A 244 -2.16 20.00 9.72
N LYS A 245 -2.74 20.39 8.57
CA LYS A 245 -2.42 21.63 7.84
C LYS A 245 -0.93 21.77 7.50
N ILE A 246 -0.30 20.65 7.14
CA ILE A 246 1.11 20.59 6.75
C ILE A 246 1.29 21.05 5.29
N VAL A 247 0.23 20.90 4.50
CA VAL A 247 0.19 21.26 3.08
C VAL A 247 -0.95 22.23 2.81
N ASP A 248 -0.73 23.12 1.84
CA ASP A 248 -1.79 23.95 1.27
C ASP A 248 -2.51 23.18 0.17
N PHE A 249 -3.79 23.45 0.00
CA PHE A 249 -4.60 22.90 -1.08
C PHE A 249 -5.56 23.95 -1.63
N LYS A 250 -5.92 23.82 -2.91
CA LYS A 250 -6.87 24.69 -3.61
C LYS A 250 -7.96 23.79 -4.21
N ASN A 251 -9.22 24.24 -4.20
CA ASN A 251 -10.35 23.58 -4.86
C ASN A 251 -10.74 22.20 -4.28
N ASP A 252 -10.86 22.09 -2.96
CA ASP A 252 -11.43 20.92 -2.26
C ASP A 252 -10.72 19.59 -2.55
N THR A 253 -9.50 19.64 -3.10
CA THR A 253 -8.71 18.46 -3.44
C THR A 253 -7.23 18.74 -3.18
N PHE A 254 -6.54 17.73 -2.63
CA PHE A 254 -5.09 17.69 -2.52
C PHE A 254 -4.57 16.44 -3.23
N GLU A 255 -3.59 16.60 -4.11
CA GLU A 255 -2.96 15.49 -4.84
C GLU A 255 -1.44 15.58 -4.70
N PHE A 256 -0.80 14.43 -4.51
CA PHE A 256 0.66 14.34 -4.51
C PHE A 256 1.14 12.97 -4.95
N ASN A 257 2.41 12.90 -5.36
CA ASN A 257 3.09 11.63 -5.58
C ASN A 257 4.03 11.34 -4.41
N GLY A 258 3.87 10.16 -3.81
CA GLY A 258 4.78 9.61 -2.80
C GLY A 258 5.68 8.55 -3.42
N ARG A 259 6.98 8.62 -3.14
CA ARG A 259 8.00 7.67 -3.62
C ARG A 259 8.49 6.82 -2.46
N GLN A 260 8.62 5.52 -2.66
CA GLN A 260 9.05 4.57 -1.63
C GLN A 260 9.95 3.49 -2.23
N GLY A 261 10.73 2.79 -1.41
CA GLY A 261 11.51 1.62 -1.82
C GLY A 261 12.89 1.94 -2.38
N GLU A 262 13.33 3.20 -2.30
CA GLU A 262 14.65 3.65 -2.78
C GLU A 262 15.80 2.85 -2.16
N LYS A 263 15.83 2.74 -0.83
CA LYS A 263 16.92 2.07 -0.10
C LYS A 263 17.08 0.59 -0.47
N ILE A 264 15.99 -0.08 -0.78
CA ILE A 264 15.97 -1.53 -1.07
C ILE A 264 15.96 -1.83 -2.58
N ASP A 265 16.23 -0.81 -3.41
CA ASP A 265 16.26 -0.90 -4.87
C ASP A 265 14.95 -1.40 -5.51
N ARG A 266 13.82 -1.07 -4.87
CA ARG A 266 12.45 -1.39 -5.29
C ARG A 266 11.60 -0.14 -5.43
N LEU A 267 12.18 0.88 -6.08
CA LEU A 267 11.57 2.20 -6.19
C LEU A 267 10.17 2.12 -6.83
N GLY A 268 9.18 2.75 -6.22
CA GLY A 268 7.87 2.93 -6.83
C GLY A 268 7.22 4.23 -6.40
N VAL A 269 6.18 4.60 -7.13
CA VAL A 269 5.45 5.86 -6.96
C VAL A 269 3.96 5.58 -6.81
N ILE A 270 3.38 6.10 -5.72
CA ILE A 270 1.95 6.09 -5.48
C ILE A 270 1.42 7.51 -5.70
N LYS A 271 0.40 7.64 -6.54
CA LYS A 271 -0.32 8.91 -6.70
C LYS A 271 -1.47 8.90 -5.70
N VAL A 272 -1.50 9.87 -4.80
CA VAL A 272 -2.51 9.98 -3.75
C VAL A 272 -3.39 11.18 -4.04
N LYS A 273 -4.69 10.97 -3.95
CA LYS A 273 -5.71 12.01 -4.06
C LYS A 273 -6.54 12.03 -2.80
N VAL A 274 -6.72 13.21 -2.24
CA VAL A 274 -7.54 13.46 -1.06
C VAL A 274 -8.62 14.46 -1.45
N LYS A 275 -9.88 14.05 -1.38
CA LYS A 275 -11.02 14.97 -1.43
C LYS A 275 -11.23 15.57 -0.05
N ILE A 276 -11.49 16.87 -0.02
CA ILE A 276 -11.54 17.67 1.20
C ILE A 276 -12.89 18.37 1.26
N GLU A 277 -13.58 18.26 2.39
CA GLU A 277 -14.80 19.02 2.66
C GLU A 277 -14.67 19.64 4.06
N ASN A 278 -14.99 20.92 4.20
CA ASN A 278 -14.86 21.66 5.47
C ASN A 278 -13.46 21.53 6.11
N ASN A 279 -12.40 21.59 5.29
CA ASN A 279 -11.00 21.40 5.69
C ASN A 279 -10.69 20.02 6.32
N LYS A 280 -11.48 18.99 6.02
CA LYS A 280 -11.25 17.62 6.48
C LYS A 280 -11.18 16.67 5.29
N PRO A 281 -10.27 15.66 5.32
CA PRO A 281 -10.25 14.62 4.32
C PRO A 281 -11.53 13.77 4.44
N VAL A 282 -12.27 13.64 3.34
CA VAL A 282 -13.51 12.84 3.29
C VAL A 282 -13.41 11.61 2.41
N LEU A 283 -12.46 11.60 1.47
CA LEU A 283 -12.23 10.46 0.58
C LEU A 283 -10.76 10.44 0.16
N ILE A 284 -10.15 9.27 0.24
CA ILE A 284 -8.75 9.05 -0.12
C ILE A 284 -8.70 7.99 -1.21
N GLN A 285 -8.02 8.32 -2.30
CA GLN A 285 -7.78 7.44 -3.43
C GLN A 285 -6.29 7.30 -3.64
N ILE A 286 -5.87 6.08 -3.98
CA ILE A 286 -4.52 5.82 -4.47
C ILE A 286 -4.62 5.32 -5.90
N LYS A 287 -3.67 5.76 -6.74
CA LYS A 287 -3.53 5.30 -8.12
C LYS A 287 -2.11 4.82 -8.35
N GLY A 288 -2.01 3.68 -9.02
CA GLY A 288 -0.74 3.03 -9.33
C GLY A 288 -0.67 2.60 -10.78
N ASP A 289 0.52 2.79 -11.36
CA ASP A 289 0.95 2.03 -12.53
C ASP A 289 1.36 0.60 -12.08
N ALA A 290 1.41 -0.34 -13.00
CA ALA A 290 1.93 -1.68 -12.74
C ALA A 290 2.59 -2.26 -14.00
N VAL A 291 3.38 -3.31 -13.84
CA VAL A 291 4.01 -4.02 -14.96
C VAL A 291 3.98 -5.53 -14.75
N VAL A 292 3.62 -6.27 -15.79
CA VAL A 292 3.73 -7.74 -15.79
C VAL A 292 5.21 -8.13 -15.90
N VAL A 293 5.72 -8.81 -14.89
CA VAL A 293 7.05 -9.43 -14.95
C VAL A 293 6.98 -10.66 -15.84
N PHE A 294 6.09 -11.60 -15.49
CA PHE A 294 5.74 -12.77 -16.30
C PHE A 294 4.28 -13.21 -16.07
N ARG A 295 3.78 -13.98 -17.03
CA ARG A 295 2.52 -14.75 -16.98
C ARG A 295 2.85 -16.21 -17.22
N ALA A 296 2.30 -17.11 -16.42
CA ALA A 296 2.51 -18.56 -16.53
C ALA A 296 1.20 -19.32 -16.25
N GLU A 297 1.17 -20.58 -16.67
CA GLU A 297 0.12 -21.53 -16.29
C GLU A 297 0.73 -22.55 -15.33
N ILE A 298 0.15 -22.69 -14.14
CA ILE A 298 0.54 -23.74 -13.17
C ILE A 298 -0.52 -24.84 -13.15
N GLU A 299 -0.09 -26.09 -13.02
CA GLU A 299 -0.97 -27.26 -12.94
C GLU A 299 -0.95 -27.83 -11.51
N ILE A 300 -2.13 -28.03 -10.92
CA ILE A 300 -2.32 -28.65 -9.60
C ILE A 300 -3.38 -29.76 -9.59
#